data_AF-A0A352W4Q0-F1
#
_entry.id   AF-A0A352W4Q0-F1
#
_cell.length_a   1.000
_cell.length_b   1.000
_cell.length_c   1.000
_cell.angle_alpha   90.00
_cell.angle_beta   90.00
_cell.angle_gamma   90.00
#
_symmetry.space_group_name_H-M   'P 1'
#
loop_
_entity.id
_entity.type
_entity.pdbx_description
1 polymer ?
#
loop_
_entity_poly.entity_id
_entity_poly.type
_entity_poly.pdbx_seq_one_letter_code
_entity_poly.pdbx_strand_id
1 'polypeptide(L)' 'MPDALISGSHEIVRQWKRSNALITTWRKRPDLLKKTELTTGDLELLYKNIIKINKNKGVFHE' A
#
# COMPACT_ATOMS: atom_id res chain seq x y z
N MET A 1 -16.63 -3.90 0.55
CA MET A 1 -16.46 -2.89 -0.52
C MET A 1 -16.36 -1.53 0.15
N PRO A 2 -15.44 -0.63 -0.22
CA PRO A 2 -15.11 0.51 0.65
C PRO A 2 -16.14 1.64 0.55
N ASP A 3 -16.47 2.22 1.69
CA ASP A 3 -17.40 3.34 1.93
C ASP A 3 -17.04 4.64 1.18
N ALA A 4 -15.89 4.69 0.50
CA ALA A 4 -15.40 5.85 -0.24
C ALA A 4 -16.25 6.23 -1.48
N LEU A 5 -17.16 5.36 -1.93
CA LEU A 5 -18.07 5.66 -3.04
C LEU A 5 -19.25 6.58 -2.65
N ILE A 6 -19.53 6.75 -1.35
CA ILE A 6 -20.77 7.41 -0.89
C ILE A 6 -20.66 8.95 -0.86
N SER A 7 -19.44 9.52 -0.91
CA SER A 7 -19.23 10.97 -0.68
C SER A 7 -18.62 11.76 -1.85
N GLY A 8 -18.61 11.22 -3.08
CA GLY A 8 -18.24 12.00 -4.28
C GLY A 8 -16.80 12.52 -4.35
N SER A 9 -15.93 12.13 -3.42
CA SER A 9 -14.54 12.60 -3.37
C SER A 9 -13.64 11.70 -4.22
N HIS A 10 -13.70 11.87 -5.55
CA HIS A 10 -12.90 11.13 -6.53
C HIS A 10 -11.39 11.16 -6.22
N GLU A 11 -10.93 12.21 -5.55
CA GLU A 11 -9.55 12.36 -5.12
C GLU A 11 -9.14 11.31 -4.09
N ILE A 12 -10.01 10.99 -3.13
CA ILE A 12 -9.76 9.95 -2.11
C ILE A 12 -9.66 8.58 -2.77
N VAL A 13 -10.53 8.29 -3.75
CA VAL A 13 -10.50 7.02 -4.49
C VAL A 13 -9.26 6.92 -5.36
N ARG A 14 -8.82 8.02 -6.00
CA ARG A 14 -7.55 8.06 -6.75
C ARG A 14 -6.36 7.81 -5.83
N GLN A 15 -6.32 8.48 -4.67
CA GLN A 15 -5.27 8.30 -3.68
C GLN A 15 -5.24 6.85 -3.18
N TRP A 16 -6.41 6.29 -2.85
CA TRP A 16 -6.54 4.91 -2.40
C TRP A 16 -6.12 3.90 -3.47
N LYS A 17 -6.57 4.07 -4.72
CA LYS A 17 -6.15 3.22 -5.84
C LYS A 17 -4.64 3.28 -6.06
N ARG A 18 -4.04 4.47 -5.97
CA ARG A 18 -2.58 4.66 -6.10
C ARG A 18 -1.84 3.92 -4.98
N SER A 19 -2.23 4.12 -3.73
CA SER A 19 -1.65 3.40 -2.58
C SER A 19 -1.82 1.88 -2.71
N ASN A 20 -2.99 1.41 -3.12
CA ASN A 20 -3.27 -0.01 -3.27
C ASN A 20 -2.50 -0.63 -4.45
N ALA A 21 -2.30 0.12 -5.54
CA ALA A 21 -1.45 -0.26 -6.66
C ALA A 21 0.03 -0.40 -6.24
N LEU A 22 0.53 0.51 -5.42
CA LEU A 22 1.88 0.43 -4.87
C LEU A 22 2.06 -0.82 -3.98
N ILE A 23 1.11 -1.08 -3.09
CA ILE A 23 1.15 -2.24 -2.19
C ILE A 23 1.09 -3.56 -2.97
N THR A 24 0.18 -3.69 -3.95
CA THR A 24 0.07 -4.92 -4.75
C THR A 24 1.31 -5.13 -5.63
N THR A 25 1.86 -4.03 -6.18
CA THR A 25 3.10 -4.08 -6.96
C THR A 25 4.26 -4.51 -6.07
N TRP A 26 4.34 -4.03 -4.83
CA TRP A 26 5.39 -4.44 -3.89
C TRP A 26 5.31 -5.91 -3.53
N ARG A 27 4.10 -6.42 -3.32
CA ARG A 27 3.88 -7.83 -2.97
C ARG A 27 4.13 -8.79 -4.15
N LYS A 28 3.76 -8.41 -5.38
CA LYS A 28 3.86 -9.29 -6.56
C LYS A 28 5.14 -9.07 -7.37
N ARG A 29 5.58 -7.82 -7.52
CA ARG A 29 6.64 -7.36 -8.43
C ARG A 29 7.44 -6.20 -7.81
N PRO A 30 8.19 -6.44 -6.72
CA PRO A 30 9.00 -5.40 -6.08
C PRO A 30 10.09 -4.83 -7.02
N ASP A 31 10.46 -5.55 -8.08
CA ASP A 31 11.37 -5.08 -9.13
C ASP A 31 10.82 -3.86 -9.89
N LEU A 32 9.51 -3.81 -10.16
CA LEU A 32 8.88 -2.71 -10.89
C LEU A 32 8.92 -1.41 -10.10
N LEU A 33 8.83 -1.52 -8.77
CA LEU A 33 8.90 -0.39 -7.85
C LEU A 33 10.31 0.20 -7.78
N LYS A 34 11.36 -0.64 -7.89
CA LYS A 34 12.74 -0.14 -7.98
C LYS A 34 13.02 0.64 -9.27
N LYS A 35 12.30 0.33 -10.35
CA LYS A 35 12.40 1.01 -11.65
C LYS A 35 11.50 2.23 -11.78
N THR A 36 10.51 2.36 -10.89
CA THR A 36 9.60 3.50 -10.86
C THR A 36 10.17 4.57 -9.94
N GLU A 37 10.09 5.84 -10.34
CA GLU A 37 10.39 6.97 -9.46
C GLU A 37 9.35 7.03 -8.34
N LEU A 38 9.68 6.40 -7.22
CA LEU A 38 8.92 6.49 -5.99
C LEU A 38 9.38 7.72 -5.22
N THR A 39 8.43 8.53 -4.78
CA THR A 39 8.72 9.63 -3.88
C THR A 39 9.15 9.06 -2.53
N THR A 40 9.96 9.81 -1.77
CA THR A 40 10.35 9.45 -0.40
C THR A 40 9.13 9.07 0.46
N GLY A 41 8.01 9.78 0.32
CA GLY A 41 6.77 9.46 1.03
C GLY A 41 6.15 8.11 0.63
N ASP A 42 6.22 7.70 -0.64
CA ASP A 42 5.75 6.39 -1.10
C ASP A 42 6.61 5.26 -0.51
N LEU A 43 7.92 5.46 -0.44
CA LEU A 43 8.88 4.52 0.16
C LEU A 43 8.68 4.35 1.67
N GLU A 44 8.48 5.46 2.40
CA GLU A 44 8.19 5.42 3.83
C GLU A 44 6.87 4.71 4.14
N LEU A 45 5.83 4.99 3.34
CA LEU A 45 4.51 4.37 3.49
C LEU A 45 4.58 2.86 3.21
N LEU A 46 5.37 2.45 2.21
CA LEU A 46 5.70 1.05 1.94
C LEU A 46 6.43 0.43 3.13
N TYR A 47 7.55 1.01 3.57
CA TYR A 47 8.34 0.50 4.69
C TYR A 47 7.50 0.30 5.95
N LYS A 48 6.70 1.30 6.31
CA LYS A 48 5.80 1.23 7.46
C LYS A 48 4.76 0.11 7.34
N ASN A 49 4.22 -0.12 6.14
CA ASN A 49 3.32 -1.24 5.88
C ASN A 49 4.02 -2.60 6.02
N ILE A 50 5.24 -2.73 5.49
CA ILE A 50 6.02 -3.98 5.55
C ILE A 50 6.35 -4.35 6.99
N ILE A 51 6.80 -3.38 7.79
CA ILE A 51 7.09 -3.55 9.21
C ILE A 51 5.81 -3.92 9.98
N LYS A 52 4.67 -3.28 9.64
CA LYS A 52 3.38 -3.58 10.25
C LYS A 52 2.87 -4.98 9.92
N ILE A 53 3.06 -5.45 8.67
CA ILE A 53 2.73 -6.82 8.24
C ILE A 53 3.58 -7.84 9.00
N ASN A 54 4.89 -7.61 9.16
CA ASN A 54 5.76 -8.52 9.90
C ASN A 54 5.45 -8.54 11.40
N LYS A 55 5.13 -7.39 12.01
CA LYS A 55 4.66 -7.34 13.41
C LYS A 55 3.37 -8.14 13.63
N ASN A 56 2.47 -8.16 12.65
CA ASN A 56 1.18 -8.84 12.79
C ASN A 56 1.26 -10.36 12.51
N LYS A 57 2.37 -10.84 11.92
CA LYS A 57 2.63 -12.28 11.71
C LYS A 57 3.18 -13.01 12.95
N GLY A 58 3.38 -12.31 14.07
CA GLY A 58 3.84 -12.90 15.35
C GLY A 58 2.74 -13.58 16.19
N VAL A 59 1.57 -13.87 15.61
CA VAL A 59 0.46 -14.59 16.27
C VAL A 59 0.00 -15.76 15.40
N PHE A 60 0.94 -16.66 15.06
CA PHE A 60 0.55 -18.05 14.81
C PHE A 60 0.62 -18.74 16.18
N HIS A 61 -0.55 -18.81 16.83
CA HIS A 61 -0.75 -19.68 17.98
C HIS A 61 -0.68 -21.13 17.44
N GLU A 62 0.21 -21.92 18.05
CA GLU A 62 0.33 -23.36 17.91
C GLU A 62 -0.94 -24.12 18.31
#